data_AF-A0A940QEG8-F1
#
_entry.id   AF-A0A940QEG8-F1
#
_cell.length_a   1.000
_cell.length_b   1.000
_cell.length_c   1.000
_cell.angle_alpha   90.00
_cell.angle_beta   90.00
_cell.angle_gamma   90.00
#
_symmetry.space_group_name_H-M   'P 1'
#
loop_
_entity.id
_entity.type
_entity.pdbx_description
1 polymer ?
#
loop_
_entity_poly.entity_id
_entity_poly.type
_entity_poly.pdbx_seq_one_letter_code
_entity_poly.pdbx_strand_id
1 'polypeptide(L)'
;DIVSAVGHPQLKLCLDIGHVNAYSAISPEEWLNGWAPRLSHFHIHNNDGSWDSHSALNCGSIPMKELLLAADRLCPSATYTLELSESADSILWLLEELPWNND
;
A
#
# COMPACT_ATOMS: atom_id res chain seq x y z
N ASP A 1 -5.62 5.26 20.04
CA ASP A 1 -4.58 4.38 19.47
C ASP A 1 -3.18 4.85 19.87
N ILE A 2 -2.12 4.07 19.60
CA ILE A 2 -0.74 4.38 20.02
C ILE A 2 -0.19 5.66 19.38
N VAL A 3 -0.58 5.97 18.13
CA VAL A 3 -0.15 7.20 17.43
C VAL A 3 -0.70 8.42 18.15
N SER A 4 -1.98 8.38 18.53
CA SER A 4 -2.62 9.45 19.30
C SER A 4 -2.00 9.62 20.70
N ALA A 5 -1.55 8.54 21.34
CA ALA A 5 -0.92 8.59 22.66
C ALA A 5 0.47 9.26 22.65
N VAL A 6 1.22 9.14 21.55
CA VAL A 6 2.51 9.86 21.39
C VAL A 6 2.30 11.36 21.24
N GLY A 7 1.19 11.79 20.63
CA GLY A 7 0.78 13.20 20.56
C GLY A 7 1.73 14.09 19.74
N HIS A 8 2.58 13.53 18.88
CA HIS A 8 3.53 14.29 18.08
C HIS A 8 3.03 14.51 16.64
N PRO A 9 2.96 15.76 16.15
CA PRO A 9 2.37 16.05 14.84
C PRO A 9 3.16 15.49 13.64
N GLN A 10 4.45 15.21 13.84
CA GLN A 10 5.32 14.64 12.79
C GLN A 10 5.34 13.10 12.82
N LEU A 11 4.70 12.47 13.81
CA LEU A 11 4.55 11.01 13.79
C LEU A 11 3.53 10.64 12.71
N LYS A 12 3.96 9.82 11.76
CA LYS A 12 3.15 9.28 10.67
C LYS A 12 3.36 7.77 10.58
N LEU A 13 2.48 7.12 9.84
CA LEU A 13 2.47 5.67 9.70
C LEU A 13 2.96 5.24 8.32
N CYS A 14 3.73 4.15 8.30
CA CYS A 14 3.96 3.34 7.11
C CYS A 14 2.95 2.19 7.12
N LEU A 15 2.21 2.00 6.03
CA LEU A 15 1.35 0.81 5.85
C LEU A 15 2.02 -0.17 4.89
N ASP A 16 2.28 -1.36 5.40
CA ASP A 16 2.69 -2.48 4.59
C ASP A 16 1.44 -3.28 4.19
N ILE A 17 1.05 -3.17 2.92
CA ILE A 17 -0.21 -3.77 2.45
C ILE A 17 -0.09 -5.27 2.25
N GLY A 18 1.12 -5.76 2.00
CA GLY A 18 1.37 -7.18 1.80
C GLY A 18 1.33 -7.94 3.12
N HIS A 19 1.98 -7.42 4.16
CA HIS A 19 1.85 -7.94 5.51
C HIS A 19 0.40 -7.92 6.00
N VAL A 20 -0.35 -6.86 5.72
CA VAL A 20 -1.77 -6.79 6.09
C VAL A 20 -2.57 -7.88 5.40
N ASN A 21 -2.39 -8.08 4.09
CA ASN A 21 -3.12 -9.10 3.35
C ASN A 21 -2.79 -10.52 3.83
N ALA A 22 -1.55 -10.79 4.24
CA ALA A 22 -1.13 -12.10 4.72
C ALA A 22 -1.54 -12.40 6.18
N TYR A 23 -1.59 -11.39 7.05
CA TYR A 23 -1.63 -11.64 8.51
C TYR A 23 -2.72 -10.89 9.27
N SER A 24 -3.45 -9.97 8.63
CA SER A 24 -4.53 -9.23 9.28
C SER A 24 -5.89 -9.87 9.03
N ALA A 25 -6.79 -9.79 10.01
CA ALA A 25 -8.21 -10.12 9.82
C ALA A 25 -8.99 -8.99 9.13
N ILE A 26 -8.35 -7.83 8.92
CA ILE A 26 -8.93 -6.62 8.33
C ILE A 26 -8.18 -6.34 7.02
N SER A 27 -8.90 -5.96 5.98
CA SER A 27 -8.32 -5.77 4.64
C SER A 27 -7.36 -4.56 4.57
N PRO A 28 -6.44 -4.53 3.58
CA PRO A 28 -5.62 -3.34 3.32
C PRO A 28 -6.44 -2.07 3.09
N GLU A 29 -7.61 -2.17 2.46
CA GLU A 29 -8.52 -1.04 2.23
C GLU A 29 -9.09 -0.49 3.55
N GLU A 30 -9.52 -1.36 4.46
CA GLU A 30 -10.02 -0.95 5.77
C GLU A 30 -8.90 -0.32 6.63
N TRP A 31 -7.67 -0.84 6.56
CA TRP A 31 -6.51 -0.20 7.19
C TRP A 31 -6.24 1.19 6.61
N LEU A 32 -6.27 1.33 5.28
CA LEU A 32 -6.12 2.62 4.60
C LEU A 32 -7.17 3.63 5.08
N ASN A 33 -8.45 3.24 5.04
CA ASN A 33 -9.56 4.11 5.43
C ASN A 33 -9.52 4.49 6.92
N GLY A 34 -9.13 3.55 7.79
CA GLY A 34 -9.07 3.79 9.23
C GLY A 34 -7.94 4.71 9.67
N TRP A 35 -6.85 4.78 8.88
CA TRP A 35 -5.64 5.52 9.26
C TRP A 35 -5.32 6.71 8.37
N ALA A 36 -6.00 6.91 7.24
CA ALA A 36 -5.91 8.17 6.50
C ALA A 36 -6.37 9.36 7.37
N PRO A 37 -5.72 10.54 7.29
CA PRO A 37 -4.54 10.89 6.48
C PRO A 37 -3.21 10.76 7.26
N ARG A 38 -3.14 9.89 8.28
CA ARG A 38 -1.91 9.68 9.09
C ARG A 38 -0.90 8.77 8.41
N LEU A 39 -1.31 8.04 7.38
CA LEU A 39 -0.41 7.26 6.51
C LEU A 39 0.39 8.21 5.63
N SER A 40 1.72 8.08 5.65
CA SER A 40 2.65 8.88 4.83
C SER A 40 3.60 8.04 3.98
N HIS A 41 3.63 6.73 4.19
CA HIS A 41 4.45 5.83 3.41
C HIS A 41 3.73 4.49 3.25
N PHE A 42 3.98 3.81 2.14
CA PHE A 42 3.49 2.47 1.89
C PHE A 42 4.60 1.57 1.41
N HIS A 43 4.64 0.35 1.93
CA HIS A 43 5.37 -0.74 1.30
C HIS A 43 4.37 -1.53 0.48
N ILE A 44 4.67 -1.74 -0.80
CA ILE A 44 3.74 -2.34 -1.74
C ILE A 44 4.35 -3.58 -2.42
N HIS A 45 3.60 -4.65 -2.30
CA HIS A 45 3.74 -5.90 -3.03
C HIS A 45 2.42 -6.65 -2.92
N ASN A 46 2.26 -7.74 -3.65
CA ASN A 46 1.06 -8.57 -3.57
C ASN A 46 1.38 -9.95 -2.98
N ASN A 47 0.33 -10.66 -2.58
CA ASN A 47 0.34 -12.06 -2.16
C ASN A 47 -1.11 -12.60 -2.19
N ASP A 48 -1.29 -13.91 -2.00
CA ASP A 48 -2.61 -14.56 -2.01
C ASP A 48 -3.29 -14.62 -0.63
N GLY A 49 -2.71 -13.95 0.37
CA GLY A 49 -3.16 -13.94 1.76
C GLY A 49 -2.69 -15.14 2.59
N SER A 50 -1.97 -16.10 2.02
CA SER A 50 -1.48 -17.26 2.77
C SER A 50 -0.14 -17.01 3.49
N TRP A 51 0.74 -16.23 2.88
CA TRP A 51 2.01 -15.77 3.46
C TRP A 51 2.53 -14.55 2.70
N ASP A 52 3.58 -13.94 3.25
CA ASP A 52 4.18 -12.71 2.72
C ASP A 52 5.08 -12.94 1.50
N SER A 53 4.49 -13.18 0.33
CA SER A 53 5.21 -13.72 -0.84
C SER A 53 5.99 -12.73 -1.70
N HIS A 54 5.91 -11.42 -1.42
CA HIS A 54 6.62 -10.37 -2.17
C HIS A 54 6.42 -10.51 -3.70
N SER A 55 5.20 -10.90 -4.07
CA SER A 55 4.82 -11.16 -5.46
C SER A 55 4.56 -9.85 -6.20
N ALA A 56 4.68 -9.90 -7.52
CA ALA A 56 4.42 -8.76 -8.39
C ALA A 56 3.05 -8.12 -8.09
N LEU A 57 2.93 -6.82 -8.33
CA LEU A 57 1.74 -6.03 -7.98
C LEU A 57 0.44 -6.58 -8.59
N ASN A 58 0.52 -7.21 -9.76
CA ASN A 58 -0.57 -7.85 -10.47
C ASN A 58 -0.73 -9.36 -10.19
N CYS A 59 0.00 -9.90 -9.20
CA CYS A 59 0.03 -11.32 -8.88
C CYS A 59 -0.31 -11.56 -7.39
N GLY A 60 -1.60 -11.69 -7.09
CA GLY A 60 -2.10 -11.97 -5.75
C GLY A 60 -3.58 -11.59 -5.60
N SER A 61 -4.03 -11.42 -4.36
CA SER A 61 -5.43 -11.12 -4.05
C SER A 61 -5.69 -9.65 -3.72
N ILE A 62 -4.65 -8.83 -3.54
CA ILE A 62 -4.84 -7.40 -3.27
C ILE A 62 -5.30 -6.72 -4.57
N PRO A 63 -6.44 -5.99 -4.57
CA PRO A 63 -6.89 -5.18 -5.70
C PRO A 63 -6.02 -3.92 -5.80
N MET A 64 -4.82 -4.10 -6.35
CA MET A 64 -3.73 -3.13 -6.23
C MET A 64 -4.08 -1.78 -6.84
N LYS A 65 -4.74 -1.76 -8.00
CA LYS A 65 -5.10 -0.52 -8.70
C LYS A 65 -6.06 0.32 -7.85
N GLU A 66 -7.13 -0.30 -7.38
CA GLU A 66 -8.16 0.33 -6.57
C GLU A 66 -7.58 0.87 -5.26
N LEU A 67 -6.72 0.07 -4.61
CA LEU A 67 -6.07 0.44 -3.37
C LEU A 67 -5.11 1.63 -3.55
N LEU A 68 -4.28 1.62 -4.59
CA LEU A 68 -3.32 2.71 -4.86
C LEU A 68 -4.03 4.01 -5.26
N LEU A 69 -5.11 3.95 -6.05
CA LEU A 69 -5.93 5.12 -6.37
C LEU A 69 -6.62 5.69 -5.12
N ALA A 70 -7.10 4.83 -4.23
CA ALA A 70 -7.66 5.26 -2.95
C ALA A 70 -6.58 5.90 -2.06
N ALA A 71 -5.38 5.32 -2.01
CA ALA A 71 -4.26 5.84 -1.24
C ALA A 71 -3.80 7.22 -1.75
N ASP A 72 -3.69 7.39 -3.07
CA ASP A 72 -3.37 8.67 -3.70
C ASP A 72 -4.41 9.75 -3.35
N ARG A 73 -5.70 9.40 -3.36
CA ARG A 73 -6.78 10.33 -2.98
C ARG A 73 -6.76 10.69 -1.49
N LEU A 74 -6.55 9.71 -0.61
CA LEU A 74 -6.68 9.87 0.84
C LEU A 74 -5.39 10.41 1.49
N CYS A 75 -4.25 10.12 0.88
CA CYS A 75 -2.90 10.44 1.33
C CYS A 75 -2.03 10.93 0.15
N PRO A 76 -2.36 12.09 -0.46
CA PRO A 76 -1.74 12.56 -1.72
C PRO A 76 -0.25 12.91 -1.65
N SER A 77 0.34 12.92 -0.46
CA SER A 77 1.78 13.14 -0.27
C SER A 77 2.51 11.88 0.21
N ALA A 78 1.84 10.73 0.20
CA ALA A 78 2.47 9.49 0.59
C ALA A 78 3.48 9.03 -0.45
N THR A 79 4.59 8.46 0.03
CA THR A 79 5.59 7.80 -0.82
C THR A 79 5.39 6.29 -0.80
N TYR A 80 5.95 5.59 -1.77
CA TYR A 80 5.79 4.15 -1.95
C TYR A 80 7.15 3.47 -2.13
N THR A 81 7.33 2.30 -1.53
CA THR A 81 8.47 1.40 -1.76
C THR A 81 7.95 0.12 -2.39
N LEU A 82 8.55 -0.30 -3.50
CA LEU A 82 8.31 -1.62 -4.12
C LEU A 82 9.12 -2.68 -3.37
N GLU A 83 8.45 -3.59 -2.68
CA GLU A 83 9.08 -4.71 -1.97
C GLU A 83 8.87 -6.01 -2.74
N LEU A 84 9.62 -6.12 -3.85
CA LEU A 84 9.43 -7.17 -4.83
C LEU A 84 10.71 -7.97 -5.00
N SER A 85 10.58 -9.27 -5.29
CA SER A 85 11.70 -10.10 -5.73
C SER A 85 12.24 -9.67 -7.10
N GLU A 86 11.34 -9.29 -8.01
CA GLU A 86 11.64 -8.75 -9.34
C GLU A 86 10.70 -7.57 -9.64
N SER A 87 11.23 -6.45 -10.12
CA SER A 87 10.48 -5.19 -10.21
C SER A 87 9.99 -4.82 -11.61
N ALA A 88 10.57 -5.38 -12.67
CA ALA A 88 10.33 -4.94 -14.05
C ALA A 88 8.84 -5.00 -14.44
N ASP A 89 8.19 -6.15 -14.25
CA ASP A 89 6.78 -6.34 -14.62
C ASP A 89 5.84 -5.44 -13.81
N SER A 90 6.15 -5.23 -12.53
CA SER A 90 5.35 -4.36 -11.66
C SER A 90 5.50 -2.89 -12.02
N ILE A 91 6.69 -2.47 -12.46
CA ILE A 91 6.89 -1.11 -12.98
C ILE A 91 6.08 -0.92 -14.26
N LEU A 92 6.17 -1.84 -15.23
CA LEU A 92 5.38 -1.76 -16.46
C LEU A 92 3.88 -1.71 -16.16
N TRP A 93 3.41 -2.56 -15.23
CA TRP A 93 2.02 -2.56 -14.80
C TRP A 93 1.60 -1.20 -14.18
N LEU A 94 2.42 -0.60 -13.32
CA LEU A 94 2.14 0.73 -12.75
C LEU A 94 2.02 1.79 -13.84
N LEU A 95 2.91 1.74 -14.83
CA LEU A 95 2.95 2.66 -15.96
C LEU A 95 1.69 2.52 -16.85
N GLU A 96 1.14 1.33 -16.98
CA GLU A 96 -0.06 1.06 -17.78
C GLU A 96 -1.36 1.38 -17.04
N GLU A 97 -1.44 1.04 -15.75
CA GLU A 97 -2.70 1.03 -15.01
C GLU A 97 -2.98 2.30 -14.22
N LEU A 98 -1.94 3.04 -13.82
CA LEU A 98 -2.09 4.25 -13.01
C LEU A 98 -1.97 5.53 -13.85
N PRO A 99 -2.71 6.59 -13.50
CA PRO A 99 -2.68 7.84 -14.24
C PRO A 99 -1.36 8.63 -14.09
N TRP A 100 -0.41 8.13 -13.29
CA TRP A 100 0.90 8.76 -13.02
C TRP A 100 1.81 8.89 -14.26
N ASN A 101 1.38 8.36 -15.41
CA ASN A 101 2.07 8.44 -16.68
C ASN A 101 1.56 9.50 -17.65
N ASN A 102 0.54 10.27 -17.27
CA ASN A 102 -0.12 11.22 -18.17
C ASN A 102 0.22 12.70 -17.90
N ASP A 103 1.31 12.98 -17.19
CA ASP A 103 1.85 14.33 -17.00
C ASP A 103 3.06 14.64 -17.89
#